data_AF-A0A497BH08-F1
#
_entry.id   AF-A0A497BH08-F1
#
_cell.length_a   1.000
_cell.length_b   1.000
_cell.length_c   1.000
_cell.angle_alpha   90.00
_cell.angle_beta   90.00
_cell.angle_gamma   90.00
#
_symmetry.space_group_name_H-M   'P 1'
#
loop_
_entity.id
_entity.type
_entity.pdbx_description
1 polymer ?
#
loop_
_entity_poly.entity_id
_entity_poly.type
_entity_poly.pdbx_seq_one_letter_code
_entity_poly.pdbx_strand_id
1 'polypeptide(L)' 'MKPKKRSDNTSGVTGVYYLKTSKKWRVFINTSGKQVFLGVFSNFAEAVERRRQAEIEQGYYSPHGSAAYQYLQELRSK' A
#
# COMPACT_ATOMS: atom_id res chain seq x y z
N MET A 1 20.01 -2.71 -1.82
CA MET A 1 19.60 -3.24 -0.50
C MET A 1 18.08 -3.33 -0.48
N LYS A 2 17.50 -4.53 -0.65
CA LYS A 2 16.02 -4.71 -0.66
C LYS A 2 15.54 -4.71 0.79
N PRO A 3 14.47 -3.99 1.17
CA PRO A 3 13.99 -4.02 2.55
C PRO A 3 13.64 -5.46 2.95
N LYS A 4 14.28 -5.95 4.01
CA LYS A 4 14.08 -7.29 4.56
C LYS A 4 12.61 -7.39 4.99
N LYS A 5 11.81 -8.18 4.27
CA LYS A 5 10.43 -8.50 4.66
C LYS A 5 10.47 -9.01 6.10
N ARG A 6 9.79 -8.32 7.01
CA ARG A 6 9.58 -8.84 8.37
C ARG A 6 8.79 -10.13 8.27
N SER A 7 9.25 -11.17 8.94
CA SER A 7 8.65 -12.51 8.98
C SER A 7 7.20 -12.52 9.45
N ASP A 8 6.79 -11.49 10.21
CA ASP A 8 5.44 -11.34 10.76
C ASP A 8 4.43 -10.73 9.78
N ASN A 9 4.86 -10.30 8.59
CA ASN A 9 3.95 -9.82 7.53
C ASN A 9 3.37 -11.01 6.76
N THR A 10 2.35 -11.64 7.32
CA THR A 10 1.57 -12.71 6.66
C THR A 10 0.94 -12.26 5.34
N SER A 11 0.70 -10.95 5.18
CA SER A 11 0.14 -10.33 3.97
C SER A 11 1.18 -10.00 2.90
N GLY A 12 2.48 -9.96 3.25
CA GLY A 12 3.56 -9.60 2.32
C GLY A 12 3.54 -8.15 1.80
N VAL A 13 2.60 -7.32 2.25
CA VAL A 13 2.39 -5.92 1.82
C VAL A 13 2.43 -4.99 3.03
N THR A 14 3.35 -4.03 3.01
CA THR A 14 3.49 -3.02 4.07
C THR A 14 2.24 -2.15 4.16
N GLY A 15 1.69 -1.96 5.35
CA GLY A 15 0.51 -1.13 5.57
C GLY A 15 -0.84 -1.82 5.31
N VAL A 16 -0.84 -3.13 5.04
CA VAL A 16 -2.05 -3.95 4.92
C VAL A 16 -2.03 -5.04 5.99
N TYR A 17 -2.97 -4.97 6.92
CA TYR A 17 -3.07 -5.89 8.07
C TYR A 17 -4.43 -6.59 8.12
N TYR A 18 -4.43 -7.90 8.37
CA TYR A 18 -5.66 -8.67 8.53
C TYR A 18 -6.15 -8.66 9.98
N LEU A 19 -7.32 -8.09 10.23
CA LEU A 19 -8.01 -8.21 11.51
C LEU A 19 -8.73 -9.55 11.61
N LYS A 20 -8.20 -10.46 12.44
CA LYS A 20 -8.82 -11.75 12.73
C LYS A 20 -10.20 -11.62 13.39
N THR A 21 -10.41 -10.60 14.22
CA THR A 21 -11.66 -10.35 14.95
C THR A 21 -12.81 -9.96 14.02
N SER A 22 -12.55 -9.08 13.06
CA SER A 22 -13.56 -8.59 12.11
C SER A 22 -13.52 -9.33 10.77
N LYS A 23 -12.57 -10.25 10.57
CA LYS A 23 -12.27 -10.92 9.30
C LYS A 23 -12.09 -9.94 8.12
N LYS A 24 -11.51 -8.77 8.39
CA LYS A 24 -11.35 -7.66 7.43
C LYS A 24 -9.89 -7.22 7.31
N TRP A 25 -9.52 -6.73 6.15
CA TRP A 25 -8.23 -6.16 5.81
C TRP A 25 -8.20 -4.67 6.09
N ARG A 26 -7.46 -4.26 7.11
CA ARG A 26 -7.21 -2.84 7.41
C ARG A 26 -6.03 -2.32 6.60
N VAL A 27 -6.23 -1.17 6.00
CA VAL A 27 -5.24 -0.48 5.18
C VAL A 27 -4.92 0.86 5.79
N PHE A 28 -3.63 1.14 5.93
CA PHE A 28 -3.12 2.41 6.41
C PHE A 28 -1.85 2.78 5.64
N ILE A 29 -1.56 4.07 5.57
CA ILE A 29 -0.33 4.62 5.02
C ILE A 29 0.33 5.56 6.00
N ASN A 30 1.66 5.56 6.05
CA ASN A 30 2.39 6.53 6.85
C ASN A 30 2.85 7.66 5.92
N THR A 31 2.23 8.81 6.04
CA THR A 31 2.54 10.01 5.27
C THR A 31 3.14 11.05 6.19
N SER A 32 4.36 11.51 5.90
CA SER A 32 5.00 12.61 6.65
C SER A 32 5.06 12.36 8.17
N GLY A 33 5.33 11.11 8.56
CA GLY A 33 5.38 10.69 9.96
C GLY A 33 4.01 10.47 10.63
N LYS A 34 2.90 10.68 9.91
CA LYS A 34 1.54 10.43 10.40
C LYS A 34 0.92 9.22 9.73
N GLN A 35 0.33 8.33 10.53
CA GLN A 35 -0.40 7.18 10.03
C GLN A 35 -1.81 7.58 9.61
N VAL A 36 -2.07 7.62 8.31
CA VAL A 36 -3.38 7.85 7.69
C VAL A 36 -4.09 6.52 7.51
N PHE A 37 -5.29 6.39 8.07
CA PHE A 37 -6.16 5.25 7.87
C PHE A 37 -6.91 5.39 6.55
N LEU A 38 -6.78 4.39 5.66
CA LEU A 38 -7.35 4.41 4.31
C LEU A 38 -8.69 3.68 4.23
N GLY A 39 -8.90 2.71 5.12
CA GLY A 39 -10.14 1.95 5.17
C GLY A 39 -9.94 0.51 5.64
N VAL A 40 -11.05 -0.21 5.66
CA VAL A 40 -11.10 -1.66 5.90
C VAL A 40 -11.88 -2.33 4.77
N PHE A 41 -11.30 -3.37 4.21
CA PHE A 41 -11.84 -4.12 3.07
C PHE A 41 -12.09 -5.57 3.46
N SER A 42 -13.04 -6.23 2.80
CA SER A 42 -13.26 -7.66 3.01
C SER A 42 -12.27 -8.50 2.18
N ASN A 43 -11.80 -7.95 1.05
CA ASN A 43 -10.88 -8.62 0.14
C ASN A 43 -9.44 -8.10 0.26
N PHE A 44 -8.47 -9.00 0.13
CA PHE A 44 -7.05 -8.65 0.13
C PHE A 44 -6.67 -7.83 -1.11
N ALA A 45 -7.22 -8.17 -2.28
CA ALA A 45 -6.92 -7.47 -3.53
C ALA A 45 -7.32 -5.98 -3.45
N GLU A 46 -8.54 -5.70 -2.98
CA GLU A 46 -9.03 -4.33 -2.77
C GLU A 46 -8.17 -3.56 -1.77
N ALA A 47 -7.73 -4.23 -0.70
CA ALA A 47 -6.88 -3.62 0.31
C ALA A 47 -5.52 -3.18 -0.27
N VAL A 48 -4.92 -4.00 -1.13
CA VAL A 48 -3.66 -3.70 -1.82
C VAL A 48 -3.84 -2.59 -2.85
N GLU A 49 -4.92 -2.64 -3.63
CA GLU A 49 -5.27 -1.60 -4.60
C GLU A 49 -5.41 -0.23 -3.91
N ARG A 50 -6.19 -0.17 -2.81
CA ARG A 50 -6.39 1.07 -2.07
C ARG A 50 -5.08 1.61 -1.51
N ARG A 51 -4.20 0.72 -1.05
CA ARG A 51 -2.87 1.09 -0.57
C ARG A 51 -2.03 1.73 -1.68
N ARG A 52 -2.00 1.13 -2.87
CA ARG A 52 -1.28 1.67 -4.04
C ARG A 52 -1.85 3.01 -4.50
N GLN A 53 -3.17 3.14 -4.56
CA GLN A 53 -3.83 4.40 -4.89
C GLN A 53 -3.45 5.50 -3.89
N ALA A 54 -3.45 5.18 -2.59
CA ALA A 54 -3.05 6.15 -1.58
C ALA A 54 -1.58 6.58 -1.70
N GLU A 55 -0.68 5.70 -2.13
CA GLU A 55 0.72 6.06 -2.41
C GLU A 55 0.84 7.09 -3.55
N ILE A 56 -0.05 6.98 -4.55
CA ILE A 56 -0.16 7.93 -5.67
C ILE A 56 -0.80 9.24 -5.18
N GLU A 57 -1.94 9.17 -4.49
CA GLU A 57 -2.69 10.34 -3.98
C GLU A 57 -1.85 11.19 -3.02
N GLN A 58 -1.06 10.55 -2.15
CA GLN A 58 -0.25 11.21 -1.13
C GLN A 58 1.06 11.78 -1.67
N GLY A 59 1.33 11.65 -2.97
CA GLY A 59 2.55 12.17 -3.58
C GLY A 59 3.82 11.45 -3.10
N TYR A 60 3.70 10.23 -2.56
CA TYR A 60 4.86 9.34 -2.31
C TYR A 60 5.43 8.74 -3.60
N TYR A 61 5.01 9.25 -4.76
CA TYR A 61 5.74 9.14 -6.00
C TYR A 61 6.99 10.04 -5.89
N SER A 62 8.12 9.42 -5.56
CA SER A 62 9.40 10.02 -5.93
C SER A 62 9.61 9.79 -7.44
N PRO A 63 9.99 10.82 -8.22
CA PRO A 63 10.52 10.67 -9.58
C PRO A 63 11.74 9.75 -9.66
N HIS A 64 12.39 9.50 -8.53
CA HIS A 64 13.60 8.69 -8.43
C HIS A 64 13.32 7.29 -7.87
N GLY A 65 12.51 6.50 -8.59
CA GLY A 65 12.53 5.04 -8.46
C GLY A 65 11.52 4.41 -7.48
N SER A 66 10.37 5.05 -7.23
CA SER A 66 9.27 4.36 -6.55
C SER A 66 8.53 3.41 -7.49
N ALA A 67 8.11 2.25 -6.99
CA ALA A 67 7.34 1.26 -7.77
C ALA A 67 6.02 1.82 -8.33
N ALA A 68 5.46 2.87 -7.69
CA ALA A 68 4.29 3.59 -8.16
C ALA A 68 4.54 4.37 -9.47
N TYR A 69 5.79 4.78 -9.75
CA TYR A 69 6.10 5.55 -10.96
C TYR A 69 6.11 4.70 -12.24
N GLN A 70 6.53 3.43 -12.13
CA GLN A 70 6.53 2.51 -13.27
C GLN A 70 5.10 2.26 -13.77
N TYR A 71 4.15 2.10 -12.83
CA TYR A 71 2.73 1.91 -13.14
C TYR A 71 2.10 3.13 -13.86
N LEU A 72 2.45 4.35 -13.47
CA LEU A 72 1.95 5.57 -14.12
C LEU A 72 2.53 5.77 -15.53
N GLN A 73 3.78 5.35 -15.78
CA GLN A 73 4.35 5.37 -17.13
C GLN A 73 3.65 4.36 -18.06
N GLU A 74 3.33 3.17 -17.57
CA GLU A 74 2.57 2.18 -18.35
C GLU A 74 1.15 2.65 -18.65
N LEU A 75 0.46 3.30 -17.71
CA LEU A 75 -0.88 3.86 -17.94
C LEU A 75 -0.87 5.03 -18.93
N ARG A 76 0.21 5.83 -18.95
CA ARG A 76 0.37 6.96 -19.89
C ARG A 76 0.76 6.49 -21.31
N SER A 77 1.19 5.23 -21.46
CA SER A 77 1.60 4.63 -22.73
C SER A 77 0.49 3.79 -23.40
N LYS A 78 -0.72 3.77 -22.85
CA LYS A 78 -1.95 3.24 -23.48
C LYS A 78 -2.84 4.38 -23.92
#